data_AF-A0A7G6STP7-F1
#
_entry.id   AF-A0A7G6STP7-F1
#
_cell.length_a   1.000
_cell.length_b   1.000
_cell.length_c   1.000
_cell.angle_alpha   90.00
_cell.angle_beta   90.00
_cell.angle_gamma   90.00
#
_symmetry.space_group_name_H-M   'P 1'
#
loop_
_entity.id
_entity.type
_entity.pdbx_description
1 polymer ?
#
loop_
_entity_poly.entity_id
_entity_poly.type
_entity_poly.pdbx_seq_one_letter_code
_entity_poly.pdbx_strand_id
1 'polypeptide(L)'
;MVRDDDLPLFRWQPVGVEVIPFPLIRRVGKIRDVASKMLAKSTDRHAESYRDQVTTGLVGHLNRLGIPEQERDEQLGQFWSAVQSEIIRLTYTGHHAGDAA
;
A
#
# COMPACT_ATOMS: atom_id res chain seq x y z
N MET A 1 -32.44 -21.64 -37.30
CA MET A 1 -32.83 -20.62 -36.30
C MET A 1 -31.77 -20.68 -35.22
N VAL A 2 -30.92 -19.65 -35.09
CA VAL A 2 -29.98 -19.56 -33.96
C VAL A 2 -30.82 -19.28 -32.72
N ARG A 3 -30.70 -20.10 -31.67
CA ARG A 3 -31.37 -19.81 -30.40
C ARG A 3 -30.67 -18.62 -29.76
N ASP A 4 -31.40 -17.74 -29.08
CA ASP A 4 -30.79 -16.57 -28.43
C ASP A 4 -29.65 -16.97 -27.47
N ASP A 5 -29.78 -18.13 -26.80
CA ASP A 5 -28.75 -18.70 -25.91
C ASP A 5 -27.42 -19.08 -26.63
N ASP A 6 -27.43 -19.17 -27.96
CA ASP A 6 -26.25 -19.51 -28.76
C ASP A 6 -25.43 -18.27 -29.16
N LEU A 7 -25.89 -17.06 -28.83
CA LEU A 7 -25.13 -15.86 -29.16
C LEU A 7 -23.82 -15.80 -28.35
N PRO A 8 -22.70 -15.38 -28.96
CA PRO A 8 -21.37 -15.42 -28.34
C PRO A 8 -21.29 -14.70 -26.98
N LEU A 9 -22.09 -13.65 -26.79
CA LEU A 9 -22.14 -12.90 -25.54
C LEU A 9 -22.73 -13.71 -24.38
N PHE A 10 -23.75 -14.54 -24.63
CA PHE A 10 -24.40 -15.36 -23.60
C PHE A 10 -23.64 -16.66 -23.28
N ARG A 11 -22.72 -17.05 -24.17
CA ARG A 11 -21.79 -18.17 -23.97
C ARG A 11 -20.45 -17.76 -23.37
N TRP A 12 -20.21 -16.46 -23.18
CA TRP A 12 -18.98 -15.97 -22.58
C TRP A 12 -18.90 -16.42 -21.12
N GLN A 13 -17.95 -17.32 -20.83
CA GLN A 13 -17.53 -17.64 -19.47
C GLN A 13 -16.21 -16.91 -19.22
N PRO A 14 -16.16 -15.93 -18.29
CA PRO A 14 -14.91 -15.27 -17.95
C PRO A 14 -13.94 -16.32 -17.39
N VAL A 15 -12.81 -16.49 -18.09
CA VAL A 15 -11.72 -17.38 -17.69
C VAL A 15 -10.98 -16.72 -16.52
N GLY A 16 -11.36 -17.09 -15.30
CA GLY A 16 -10.75 -16.60 -14.07
C GLY A 16 -11.21 -15.20 -13.68
N VAL A 17 -11.77 -15.07 -12.47
CA VAL A 17 -12.02 -13.75 -11.86
C VAL A 17 -10.83 -13.45 -10.97
N GLU A 18 -10.06 -12.43 -11.32
CA GLU A 18 -8.90 -11.98 -10.54
C GLU A 18 -9.20 -10.64 -9.84
N VAL A 19 -8.85 -10.55 -8.57
CA VAL A 19 -8.96 -9.31 -7.79
C VAL A 19 -7.63 -8.56 -7.87
N ILE A 20 -7.63 -7.39 -8.50
CA ILE A 20 -6.46 -6.52 -8.62
C ILE A 20 -6.62 -5.34 -7.64
N PRO A 21 -5.93 -5.34 -6.48
CA PRO A 21 -6.06 -4.28 -5.51
C PRO A 21 -5.32 -3.02 -5.99
N PHE A 22 -5.77 -1.85 -5.54
CA PHE A 22 -5.02 -0.63 -5.81
C PHE A 22 -3.62 -0.70 -5.14
N PRO A 23 -2.52 -0.53 -5.91
CA PRO A 23 -1.16 -0.79 -5.44
C PRO A 23 -0.78 0.05 -4.23
N LEU A 24 -0.15 -0.56 -3.23
CA LEU A 24 0.23 0.14 -2.00
C LEU A 24 1.16 1.34 -2.26
N ILE A 25 2.11 1.21 -3.19
CA ILE A 25 3.05 2.28 -3.56
C ILE A 25 2.36 3.53 -4.11
N ARG A 26 1.16 3.39 -4.70
CA ARG A 26 0.37 4.52 -5.23
C ARG A 26 -0.52 5.16 -4.17
N ARG A 27 -0.59 4.63 -2.95
CA ARG A 27 -1.38 5.20 -1.84
C ARG A 27 -0.63 6.36 -1.17
N VAL A 28 -0.31 7.39 -1.95
CA VAL A 28 0.55 8.53 -1.54
C VAL A 28 0.06 9.18 -0.24
N GLY A 29 -1.25 9.39 -0.08
CA GLY A 29 -1.80 9.97 1.16
C GLY A 29 -1.49 9.12 2.40
N LYS A 30 -1.57 7.79 2.28
CA LYS A 30 -1.22 6.86 3.37
C LYS A 30 0.29 6.85 3.64
N ILE A 31 1.11 6.89 2.59
CA ILE A 31 2.57 6.94 2.70
C ILE A 31 3.00 8.18 3.50
N ARG A 32 2.47 9.36 3.13
CA ARG A 32 2.72 10.63 3.84
C ARG A 32 2.27 10.57 5.30
N ASP A 33 1.04 10.11 5.54
CA ASP A 33 0.50 9.97 6.89
C ASP A 33 1.36 9.06 7.79
N VAL A 34 1.77 7.90 7.28
CA VAL A 34 2.63 6.96 8.01
C VAL A 34 4.01 7.56 8.27
N ALA A 35 4.63 8.20 7.27
CA ALA A 35 5.93 8.86 7.43
C ALA A 35 5.90 9.96 8.51
N SER A 36 4.89 10.84 8.47
CA SER A 36 4.71 11.87 9.49
C SER A 36 4.49 11.26 10.89
N LYS A 37 3.70 10.19 10.99
CA LYS A 37 3.46 9.49 12.26
C LYS A 37 4.68 8.76 12.79
N MET A 38 5.55 8.24 11.92
CA MET A 38 6.82 7.64 12.29
C MET A 38 7.76 8.71 12.86
N LEU A 39 7.90 9.85 12.18
CA LEU A 39 8.72 10.98 12.66
C LEU A 39 8.23 11.56 13.99
N ALA A 40 6.93 11.52 14.25
CA ALA A 40 6.34 11.97 15.50
C ALA A 40 6.57 11.02 16.69
N LYS A 41 7.13 9.81 16.48
CA LYS A 41 7.43 8.89 17.59
C LYS A 41 8.69 9.34 18.31
N SER A 42 8.59 9.43 19.64
CA SER A 42 9.68 9.88 20.51
C SER A 42 10.76 8.84 20.77
N THR A 43 10.47 7.55 20.54
CA THR A 43 11.42 6.46 20.74
C THR A 43 11.37 5.47 19.59
N ASP A 44 12.52 4.85 19.30
CA ASP A 44 12.64 3.82 18.27
C ASP A 44 11.68 2.66 18.51
N ARG A 45 11.49 2.25 19.78
CA ARG A 45 10.54 1.20 20.16
C ARG A 45 9.10 1.54 19.80
N HIS A 46 8.70 2.82 19.96
CA HIS A 46 7.36 3.25 19.54
C HIS A 46 7.22 3.32 18.02
N ALA A 47 8.28 3.67 17.30
CA ALA A 47 8.31 3.64 15.84
C ALA A 47 8.20 2.21 15.30
N GLU A 48 8.93 1.27 15.89
CA GLU A 48 8.88 -0.16 15.54
C GLU A 48 7.48 -0.75 15.79
N SER A 49 6.92 -0.56 16.98
CA SER A 49 5.57 -1.04 17.28
C SER A 49 4.51 -0.45 16.34
N TYR A 50 4.66 0.82 15.95
CA TYR A 50 3.77 1.44 14.97
C TYR A 50 3.95 0.85 13.56
N ARG A 51 5.18 0.57 13.15
CA ARG A 51 5.49 -0.12 11.89
C ARG A 51 4.82 -1.48 11.82
N ASP A 52 4.88 -2.25 12.91
CA ASP A 52 4.23 -3.56 13.00
C ASP A 52 2.72 -3.44 12.85
N GLN A 53 2.08 -2.51 13.56
CA GLN A 53 0.64 -2.27 13.46
C GLN A 53 0.20 -1.93 12.03
N VAL A 54 0.94 -1.05 11.36
CA VAL A 54 0.67 -0.68 9.95
C VAL A 54 0.82 -1.90 9.04
N THR A 55 1.89 -2.67 9.24
CA THR A 55 2.19 -3.88 8.47
C THR A 55 1.09 -4.93 8.64
N THR A 56 0.71 -5.26 9.87
CA THR A 56 -0.38 -6.21 10.16
C THR A 56 -1.70 -5.77 9.52
N GLY A 57 -2.02 -4.47 9.56
CA GLY A 57 -3.23 -3.94 8.92
C GLY A 57 -3.23 -4.10 7.39
N LEU A 58 -2.10 -3.81 6.74
CA LEU A 58 -1.94 -3.95 5.28
C LEU A 58 -1.98 -5.42 4.86
N VAL A 59 -1.25 -6.29 5.56
CA VAL A 59 -1.23 -7.73 5.32
C VAL A 59 -2.63 -8.32 5.50
N GLY A 60 -3.33 -7.98 6.59
CA GLY A 60 -4.69 -8.45 6.83
C GLY A 60 -5.70 -8.01 5.75
N HIS A 61 -5.54 -6.81 5.20
CA HIS A 61 -6.37 -6.35 4.09
C HIS A 61 -6.09 -7.13 2.80
N LEU A 62 -4.83 -7.29 2.41
CA LEU A 62 -4.44 -8.02 1.19
C LEU A 62 -4.78 -9.52 1.29
N ASN A 63 -4.65 -10.12 2.47
CA ASN A 63 -5.09 -11.49 2.72
C ASN A 63 -6.60 -11.66 2.51
N ARG A 64 -7.41 -10.72 2.99
CA ARG A 64 -8.87 -10.74 2.79
C ARG A 64 -9.24 -10.65 1.31
N LEU A 65 -8.42 -9.98 0.51
CA LEU A 65 -8.60 -9.88 -0.95
C LEU A 65 -8.08 -11.10 -1.71
N GLY A 66 -7.51 -12.09 -1.03
CA GLY A 66 -6.98 -13.31 -1.66
C GLY A 66 -5.66 -13.10 -2.39
N ILE A 67 -4.92 -12.04 -2.08
CA ILE A 67 -3.66 -11.72 -2.76
C ILE A 67 -2.58 -12.73 -2.33
N PRO A 68 -1.85 -13.33 -3.29
CA PRO A 68 -0.75 -14.24 -2.99
C PRO A 68 0.30 -13.61 -2.08
N GLU A 69 0.95 -14.43 -1.25
CA GLU A 69 1.95 -13.96 -0.28
C GLU A 69 3.13 -13.23 -0.94
N GLN A 70 3.66 -13.78 -2.04
CA GLN A 70 4.74 -13.14 -2.78
C GLN A 70 4.37 -11.72 -3.23
N GLU A 71 3.21 -11.56 -3.86
CA GLU A 71 2.71 -10.26 -4.32
C GLU A 71 2.48 -9.28 -3.16
N ARG A 72 2.00 -9.80 -2.02
CA ARG A 72 1.81 -9.02 -0.80
C ARG A 72 3.13 -8.47 -0.27
N ASP A 73 4.16 -9.29 -0.22
CA ASP A 73 5.48 -8.94 0.30
C ASP A 73 6.18 -7.92 -0.61
N GLU A 74 6.06 -8.10 -1.93
CA GLU A 74 6.55 -7.13 -2.92
C GLU A 74 5.86 -5.76 -2.75
N GLN A 75 4.53 -5.73 -2.65
CA GLN A 75 3.79 -4.49 -2.43
C GLN A 75 4.12 -3.84 -1.08
N LEU A 76 4.32 -4.64 -0.03
CA LEU A 76 4.68 -4.15 1.29
C LEU A 76 6.11 -3.55 1.32
N GLY A 77 7.07 -4.20 0.66
CA GLY A 77 8.43 -3.70 0.51
C GLY A 77 8.47 -2.36 -0.24
N GLN A 78 7.76 -2.28 -1.36
CA GLN A 78 7.60 -1.04 -2.13
C GLN A 78 6.97 0.08 -1.30
N PHE A 79 5.94 -0.24 -0.52
CA PHE A 79 5.29 0.72 0.37
C PHE A 79 6.27 1.28 1.42
N TRP A 80 7.00 0.41 2.12
CA TRP A 80 7.95 0.85 3.16
C TRP A 80 9.15 1.60 2.59
N SER A 81 9.63 1.23 1.40
CA SER A 81 10.66 1.99 0.69
C SER A 81 10.17 3.42 0.38
N ALA A 82 8.93 3.57 -0.11
CA ALA A 82 8.34 4.88 -0.36
C ALA A 82 8.14 5.70 0.92
N VAL A 83 7.72 5.06 2.02
CA VAL A 83 7.64 5.72 3.35
C VAL A 83 9.01 6.20 3.81
N GLN A 84 10.06 5.41 3.62
CA GLN A 84 11.42 5.82 3.96
C GLN A 84 11.86 7.03 3.13
N SER A 85 11.63 7.03 1.82
CA SER A 85 11.92 8.19 0.96
C SER A 85 11.15 9.44 1.41
N GLU A 86 9.90 9.27 1.82
CA GLU A 86 9.06 10.35 2.35
C GLU A 86 9.61 10.92 3.67
N ILE A 87 10.01 10.05 4.61
CA ILE A 87 10.65 10.44 5.87
C ILE A 87 11.90 11.27 5.57
N ILE A 88 12.76 10.79 4.67
CA ILE A 88 13.97 11.50 4.23
C ILE A 88 13.60 12.90 3.72
N ARG A 89 12.60 13.02 2.82
CA ARG A 89 12.16 14.32 2.30
C ARG A 89 11.69 15.27 3.40
N LEU A 90 10.91 14.78 4.35
CA LEU A 90 10.38 15.58 5.47
C LEU A 90 11.50 16.07 6.38
N THR A 91 12.48 15.23 6.69
CA THR A 91 13.64 15.60 7.51
C THR A 91 14.44 16.75 6.88
N TYR A 92 14.73 16.67 5.58
CA TYR A 92 15.44 17.75 4.87
C TYR A 92 14.60 19.03 4.77
N THR A 93 13.30 18.91 4.50
CA THR A 93 12.40 20.08 4.40
C THR A 93 12.25 20.79 5.76
N GLY A 94 12.17 20.04 6.85
CA GLY A 94 12.10 20.57 8.21
C GLY A 94 13.40 21.25 8.66
N HIS A 95 14.56 20.73 8.25
CA HIS A 95 15.86 21.34 8.55
C HIS A 95 16.04 22.70 7.83
N HIS A 96 15.59 22.82 6.58
CA HIS A 96 15.71 24.07 5.83
C HIS A 96 14.82 25.22 6.33
N ALA A 97 13.73 24.93 7.07
CA ALA A 97 12.87 25.96 7.63
C ALA A 97 13.43 26.63 8.91
N GLY A 98 14.40 26.00 9.58
CA GLY A 98 14.99 26.50 10.84
C GLY A 98 16.23 27.39 10.67
N ASP A 99 16.84 27.42 9.48
CA ASP A 99 18.16 28.05 9.23
C ASP A 99 18.06 29.39 8.48
N ALA A 100 16.84 29.92 8.30
CA ALA A 100 16.55 31.16 7.58
C ALA A 100 15.77 32.19 8.42
N ALA A 101 16.13 32.33 9.70
CA ALA A 101 15.56 33.33 10.63
C ALA A 101 16.65 34.19 11.29
#